data_AF-A0A5C3M014-F1
#
_entry.id   AF-A0A5C3M014-F1
#
_cell.length_a   1.000
_cell.length_b   1.000
_cell.length_c   1.000
_cell.angle_alpha   90.00
_cell.angle_beta   90.00
_cell.angle_gamma   90.00
#
_symmetry.space_group_name_H-M   'P 1'
#
loop_
_entity.id
_entity.type
_entity.pdbx_description
1 polymer ?
#
loop_
_entity_poly.entity_id
_entity_poly.type
_entity_poly.pdbx_seq_one_letter_code
_entity_poly.pdbx_strand_id
1 'polypeptide(L)'
;MVNDLTVKMWGIFDETGMFLTLCHHGFLLVIADIDIGGSYDIGCKFGTMLSRSDLGQCVQELQYKALIGVFHGHVHNCICQLSHLATYVKGMELENLEGCEWFFSKFNALASSTQYASPFHQQQRIVEYI
;
A
#
# COMPACT_ATOMS: atom_id res chain seq x y z
N MET A 1 -20.35 13.70 -13.18
CA MET A 1 -21.00 12.41 -13.50
C MET A 1 -19.95 11.35 -13.25
N VAL A 2 -20.11 10.54 -12.20
CA VAL A 2 -19.18 9.46 -11.85
C VAL A 2 -19.36 8.37 -12.91
N ASN A 3 -18.28 7.93 -13.57
CA ASN A 3 -18.33 6.91 -14.62
C ASN A 3 -18.59 5.53 -13.99
N ASP A 4 -19.31 4.63 -14.67
CA ASP A 4 -19.54 3.24 -14.24
C ASP A 4 -18.27 2.50 -13.83
N LEU A 5 -17.14 2.77 -14.50
CA LEU A 5 -15.83 2.26 -14.10
C LEU A 5 -15.43 2.75 -12.71
N THR A 6 -15.69 4.02 -12.42
CA THR A 6 -15.47 4.62 -11.11
C THR A 6 -16.42 3.96 -10.10
N VAL A 7 -17.71 3.83 -10.38
CA VAL A 7 -18.66 3.18 -9.45
C VAL A 7 -18.25 1.73 -9.14
N LYS A 8 -17.80 0.96 -10.13
CA LYS A 8 -17.28 -0.41 -9.92
C LYS A 8 -16.00 -0.45 -9.09
N MET A 9 -15.06 0.45 -9.38
CA MET A 9 -13.82 0.58 -8.63
C MET A 9 -14.13 0.90 -7.17
N TRP A 10 -15.10 1.81 -6.93
CA TRP A 10 -15.60 2.15 -5.60
C TRP A 10 -16.37 1.03 -4.91
N GLY A 11 -17.15 0.23 -5.64
CA GLY A 11 -17.84 -0.94 -5.07
C GLY A 11 -16.91 -2.04 -4.57
N ILE A 12 -15.75 -2.23 -5.21
CA ILE A 12 -14.70 -3.16 -4.72
C ILE A 12 -14.10 -2.65 -3.39
N PHE A 13 -14.07 -1.33 -3.17
CA PHE A 13 -13.55 -0.72 -1.96
C PHE A 13 -14.47 -0.92 -0.74
N ASP A 14 -15.79 -0.86 -0.92
CA ASP A 14 -16.77 -1.15 0.13
C ASP A 14 -16.77 -2.63 0.55
N GLU A 15 -16.38 -3.53 -0.36
CA GLU A 15 -16.41 -4.98 -0.13
C GLU A 15 -15.13 -5.53 0.52
N THR A 16 -13.99 -4.85 0.33
CA THR A 16 -12.68 -5.34 0.79
C THR A 16 -12.05 -4.54 1.92
N GLY A 17 -12.52 -3.32 2.21
CA GLY A 17 -11.91 -2.44 3.22
C GLY A 17 -10.46 -2.03 2.91
N MET A 18 -9.94 -2.35 1.73
CA MET A 18 -8.55 -2.10 1.34
C MET A 18 -8.44 -0.81 0.50
N PHE A 19 -7.93 0.26 1.11
CA PHE A 19 -7.65 1.52 0.43
C PHE A 19 -6.23 1.51 -0.16
N LEU A 20 -6.14 1.34 -1.48
CA LEU A 20 -4.90 1.58 -2.21
C LEU A 20 -4.71 3.09 -2.44
N THR A 21 -3.81 3.76 -1.72
CA THR A 21 -3.40 5.13 -2.11
C THR A 21 -2.06 5.12 -2.82
N LEU A 22 -2.04 5.68 -4.02
CA LEU A 22 -0.81 5.92 -4.76
C LEU A 22 -0.29 7.30 -4.36
N CYS A 23 0.85 7.36 -3.69
CA CYS A 23 1.61 8.60 -3.56
C CYS A 23 2.29 8.88 -4.91
N HIS A 24 2.26 10.15 -5.35
CA HIS A 24 2.86 10.65 -6.61
C HIS A 24 4.39 10.45 -6.73
N HIS A 25 5.01 9.75 -5.76
CA HIS A 25 6.42 9.41 -5.70
C HIS A 25 6.69 7.90 -5.85
N GLY A 26 5.73 7.10 -6.31
CA GLY A 26 5.95 5.68 -6.63
C GLY A 26 5.91 4.72 -5.44
N PHE A 27 5.25 5.11 -4.35
CA PHE A 27 5.00 4.22 -3.21
C PHE A 27 3.53 3.85 -3.12
N LEU A 28 3.31 2.55 -2.98
CA LEU A 28 2.00 1.95 -2.85
C LEU A 28 1.59 1.92 -1.38
N LEU A 29 0.48 2.57 -1.05
CA LEU A 29 -0.19 2.40 0.24
C LEU A 29 -1.22 1.30 0.10
N VAL A 30 -1.15 0.26 0.92
CA VAL A 30 -2.33 -0.57 1.24
C VAL A 30 -2.78 -0.13 2.63
N ILE A 31 -3.90 0.57 2.73
CA ILE A 31 -4.63 0.72 3.99
C ILE A 31 -5.52 -0.52 4.06
N ALA A 32 -5.24 -1.43 4.99
CA ALA A 32 -6.15 -2.51 5.31
C ALA A 32 -7.04 -2.01 6.45
N ASP A 33 -8.31 -1.73 6.14
CA ASP A 33 -9.39 -1.35 7.07
C ASP A 33 -9.09 -0.16 8.01
N ILE A 34 -10.12 0.49 8.54
CA ILE A 34 -9.93 1.61 9.49
C ILE A 34 -9.30 1.15 10.81
N ASP A 35 -9.41 -0.16 11.12
CA ASP A 35 -8.99 -0.75 12.39
C ASP A 35 -7.67 -1.53 12.35
N ILE A 36 -7.09 -1.79 11.17
CA ILE A 36 -5.97 -2.75 11.03
C ILE A 36 -4.64 -2.05 10.67
N GLY A 37 -4.69 -0.94 9.92
CA GLY A 37 -3.53 -0.07 9.65
C GLY A 37 -3.01 -0.16 8.22
N GLY A 38 -1.90 0.52 7.95
CA GLY A 38 -1.32 0.61 6.59
C GLY A 38 0.06 0.00 6.49
N SER A 39 0.28 -0.80 5.45
CA SER A 39 1.56 -1.47 5.21
C SER A 39 2.45 -0.70 4.25
N TYR A 40 3.72 -0.53 4.63
CA TYR A 40 4.77 -0.02 3.76
C TYR A 40 6.08 -0.68 4.10
N ASP A 41 6.98 -0.80 3.13
CA ASP A 41 8.38 -1.19 3.41
C ASP A 41 8.94 -0.26 4.49
N ILE A 42 8.82 1.04 4.28
CA ILE A 42 9.28 2.04 5.26
C ILE A 42 8.30 2.27 6.42
N GLY A 43 7.38 1.33 6.70
CA GLY A 43 6.28 1.47 7.67
C GLY A 43 6.74 1.97 9.04
N CYS A 44 7.87 1.45 9.56
CA CYS A 44 8.43 1.89 10.84
C CYS A 44 8.77 3.39 10.90
N LYS A 45 9.40 3.92 9.82
CA LYS A 45 9.73 5.34 9.70
C LYS A 45 8.48 6.16 9.37
N PHE A 46 7.60 5.62 8.53
CA PHE A 46 6.37 6.27 8.11
C PHE A 46 5.42 6.51 9.29
N GLY A 47 5.22 5.51 10.16
CA GLY A 47 4.41 5.67 11.38
C GLY A 47 4.97 6.74 12.33
N THR A 48 6.29 6.79 12.47
CA THR A 48 6.95 7.85 13.26
C THR A 48 6.74 9.23 12.64
N MET A 49 6.83 9.34 11.31
CA MET A 49 6.61 10.59 10.58
C MET A 49 5.15 11.06 10.70
N LEU A 50 4.19 10.17 10.47
CA LEU A 50 2.77 10.45 10.65
C LEU A 50 2.46 10.95 12.06
N SER A 51 2.97 10.28 13.08
CA SER A 51 2.75 10.66 14.49
C SER A 51 3.32 12.04 14.86
N ARG A 52 4.30 12.53 14.10
CA ARG A 52 4.95 13.84 14.30
C ARG A 52 4.38 14.94 13.40
N SER A 53 3.52 14.58 12.46
CA SER A 53 2.86 15.52 11.57
C SER A 53 1.59 16.08 12.21
N ASP A 54 0.96 17.04 11.54
CA ASP A 54 -0.36 17.57 11.94
C ASP A 54 -1.45 16.48 11.94
N LEU A 55 -1.21 15.35 11.27
CA LEU A 55 -2.09 14.17 11.27
C LEU A 55 -1.90 13.28 12.51
N GLY A 56 -0.93 13.55 13.37
CA GLY A 56 -0.59 12.69 14.50
C GLY A 56 -1.77 12.46 15.45
N GLN A 57 -2.63 13.46 15.64
CA GLN A 57 -3.84 13.31 16.45
C GLN A 57 -4.86 12.37 15.80
N CYS A 58 -5.11 12.53 14.50
CA CYS A 58 -5.98 11.65 13.72
C CYS A 58 -5.47 10.19 13.71
N VAL A 59 -4.16 10.00 13.55
CA VAL A 59 -3.50 8.69 13.60
C VAL A 59 -3.73 7.99 14.94
N GLN A 60 -3.72 8.74 16.05
CA GLN A 60 -4.00 8.22 17.38
C GLN A 60 -5.49 7.90 17.56
N GLU A 61 -6.38 8.80 17.14
CA GLU A 61 -7.84 8.64 17.23
C GLU A 61 -8.33 7.42 16.43
N LEU A 62 -7.75 7.20 15.26
CA LEU A 62 -8.03 6.05 14.39
C LEU A 62 -7.26 4.78 14.79
N GLN A 63 -6.44 4.82 15.85
CA GLN A 63 -5.56 3.72 16.25
C GLN A 63 -4.72 3.13 15.12
N TYR A 64 -4.30 3.98 14.17
CA TYR A 64 -3.60 3.55 12.97
C TYR A 64 -2.27 2.86 13.34
N LYS A 65 -2.04 1.70 12.74
CA LYS A 65 -0.77 0.96 12.86
C LYS A 65 -0.02 1.01 11.55
N ALA A 66 1.25 1.44 11.61
CA ALA A 66 2.14 1.29 10.49
C ALA A 66 2.73 -0.13 10.50
N LEU A 67 2.39 -0.91 9.49
CA LEU A 67 2.78 -2.31 9.36
C LEU A 67 3.94 -2.46 8.36
N ILE A 68 4.72 -3.51 8.55
CA ILE A 68 5.77 -3.93 7.62
C ILE A 68 5.56 -5.40 7.24
N GLY A 69 5.93 -5.74 6.00
CA GLY A 69 5.94 -7.11 5.48
C GLY A 69 6.99 -7.99 6.16
N VAL A 70 6.87 -9.31 5.97
CA VAL A 70 7.67 -10.33 6.65
C VAL A 70 9.16 -10.22 6.33
N PHE A 71 9.49 -9.75 5.13
CA PHE A 71 10.88 -9.64 4.68
C PHE A 71 11.55 -8.32 5.08
N HIS A 72 10.78 -7.29 5.46
CA HIS A 72 11.32 -5.97 5.82
C HIS A 72 11.83 -5.90 7.27
N GLY A 73 11.16 -6.62 8.19
CA GLY A 73 11.48 -6.56 9.62
C GLY A 73 12.89 -7.05 10.00
N HIS A 74 13.46 -7.98 9.23
CA HIS A 74 14.72 -8.64 9.57
C HIS A 74 15.96 -7.75 9.43
N VAL A 75 15.85 -6.61 8.73
CA VAL A 75 17.00 -5.74 8.42
C VAL A 75 17.19 -4.62 9.47
N HIS A 76 16.19 -4.32 10.29
CA HIS A 76 16.22 -3.15 11.18
C HIS A 76 16.68 -3.45 12.61
N ASN A 77 15.90 -4.23 13.36
CA ASN A 77 16.19 -4.76 14.71
C ASN A 77 14.95 -5.49 15.25
N CYS A 78 15.14 -6.28 16.31
CA CYS A 78 14.06 -7.05 16.96
C CYS A 78 12.89 -6.16 17.46
N ILE A 79 13.17 -4.99 18.04
CA ILE A 79 12.13 -4.10 18.59
C ILE A 79 11.22 -3.56 17.47
N CYS A 80 11.82 -3.14 16.36
CA CYS A 80 11.11 -2.69 15.16
C CYS A 80 10.22 -3.83 14.62
N GLN A 81 10.77 -5.04 14.55
CA GLN A 81 10.04 -6.21 14.08
C GLN A 81 8.84 -6.53 14.99
N LEU A 82 9.00 -6.54 16.32
CA LEU A 82 7.90 -6.79 17.25
C LEU A 82 6.81 -5.71 17.21
N SER A 83 7.17 -4.47 16.90
CA SER A 83 6.24 -3.34 16.89
C SER A 83 5.43 -3.22 15.59
N HIS A 84 6.00 -3.63 14.46
CA HIS A 84 5.45 -3.32 13.13
C HIS A 84 5.13 -4.55 12.27
N LEU A 85 5.63 -5.75 12.60
CA LEU A 85 5.37 -6.92 11.78
C LEU A 85 3.89 -7.33 11.85
N ALA A 86 3.24 -7.40 10.69
CA ALA A 86 1.81 -7.70 10.62
C ALA A 86 1.41 -9.05 11.20
N THR A 87 2.31 -10.04 11.20
CA THR A 87 2.10 -11.35 11.82
C THR A 87 1.75 -11.26 13.32
N TYR A 88 2.17 -10.19 14.01
CA TYR A 88 1.84 -9.97 15.42
C TYR A 88 0.57 -9.12 15.63
N VAL A 89 -0.09 -8.69 14.56
CA VAL A 89 -1.32 -7.91 14.60
C VAL A 89 -2.52 -8.83 14.44
N LYS A 90 -3.36 -8.87 15.47
CA LYS A 90 -4.62 -9.61 15.44
C LYS A 90 -5.50 -9.09 14.30
N GLY A 91 -5.95 -9.99 13.43
CA GLY A 91 -6.73 -9.67 12.21
C GLY A 91 -5.94 -9.80 10.91
N MET A 92 -4.60 -9.85 10.96
CA MET A 92 -3.75 -10.01 9.77
C MET A 92 -3.39 -11.47 9.44
N GLU A 93 -3.55 -12.39 10.39
CA GLU A 93 -3.33 -13.84 10.22
C GLU A 93 -2.08 -14.21 9.38
N LEU A 94 -2.27 -14.83 8.21
CA LEU A 94 -1.24 -15.29 7.28
C LEU A 94 -0.89 -14.26 6.20
N GLU A 95 -1.48 -13.06 6.24
CA GLU A 95 -1.22 -12.00 5.27
C GLU A 95 0.23 -11.56 5.40
N ASN A 96 0.99 -11.68 4.30
CA ASN A 96 2.40 -11.33 4.28
C ASN A 96 2.65 -9.87 3.89
N LEU A 97 1.60 -9.15 3.46
CA LEU A 97 1.63 -7.78 2.96
C LEU A 97 2.51 -7.57 1.72
N GLU A 98 2.85 -8.65 1.01
CA GLU A 98 3.68 -8.64 -0.21
C GLU A 98 2.84 -8.71 -1.49
N GLY A 99 1.52 -8.90 -1.39
CA GLY A 99 0.64 -9.11 -2.56
C GLY A 99 0.74 -7.98 -3.58
N CYS A 100 1.01 -6.79 -3.09
CA CYS A 100 1.26 -5.62 -3.90
C CYS A 100 2.59 -5.64 -4.65
N GLU A 101 3.70 -5.96 -3.98
CA GLU A 101 4.98 -6.16 -4.66
C GLU A 101 4.84 -7.21 -5.76
N TRP A 102 4.16 -8.31 -5.47
CA TRP A 102 3.94 -9.38 -6.45
C TRP A 102 3.09 -8.91 -7.64
N PHE A 103 2.02 -8.17 -7.39
CA PHE A 103 1.19 -7.61 -8.45
C PHE A 103 1.98 -6.63 -9.33
N PHE A 104 2.67 -5.66 -8.72
CA PHE A 104 3.43 -4.63 -9.45
C PHE A 104 4.70 -5.16 -10.09
N SER A 105 5.31 -6.22 -9.55
CA SER A 105 6.48 -6.87 -10.16
C SER A 105 6.21 -7.33 -11.59
N LYS A 106 4.95 -7.70 -11.90
CA LYS A 106 4.54 -8.08 -13.26
C LYS A 106 4.68 -6.91 -14.24
N PHE A 107 4.33 -5.70 -13.80
CA PHE A 107 4.44 -4.49 -14.62
C PHE A 107 5.88 -4.10 -14.97
N ASN A 108 6.89 -4.69 -14.32
CA ASN A 108 8.29 -4.53 -14.76
C ASN A 108 8.49 -5.00 -16.20
N ALA A 109 7.66 -5.92 -16.71
CA ALA A 109 7.66 -6.32 -18.12
C ALA A 109 7.34 -5.16 -19.08
N LEU A 110 6.58 -4.16 -18.63
CA LEU A 110 6.24 -2.98 -19.42
C LEU A 110 7.30 -1.89 -19.36
N ALA A 111 8.19 -1.91 -18.36
CA ALA A 111 9.11 -0.80 -18.07
C ALA A 111 9.91 -0.35 -19.29
N SER A 112 10.47 -1.29 -20.06
CA SER A 112 11.24 -0.99 -21.27
C SER A 112 10.39 -0.33 -22.38
N SER A 113 9.14 -0.78 -22.53
CA SER A 113 8.23 -0.32 -23.57
C SER A 113 7.57 1.03 -23.25
N THR A 114 7.44 1.37 -21.96
CA THR A 114 6.81 2.61 -21.51
C THR A 114 7.82 3.73 -21.25
N GLN A 115 9.07 3.42 -20.91
CA GLN A 115 10.11 4.40 -20.52
C GLN A 115 10.28 5.57 -21.49
N TYR A 116 10.20 5.31 -22.80
CA TYR A 116 10.37 6.32 -23.85
C TYR A 116 9.10 6.56 -24.67
N ALA A 117 7.98 5.95 -24.28
CA ALA A 117 6.71 6.14 -24.96
C ALA A 117 6.07 7.48 -24.57
N SER A 118 5.38 8.11 -25.51
CA SER A 118 4.54 9.28 -25.20
C SER A 118 3.44 8.92 -24.19
N PRO A 119 2.84 9.87 -23.45
CA PRO A 119 1.79 9.61 -22.48
C PRO A 119 0.63 8.75 -23.02
N PHE A 120 0.17 9.02 -24.25
CA PHE A 120 -0.88 8.23 -24.91
C PHE A 120 -0.49 6.75 -25.08
N HIS A 121 0.68 6.50 -25.66
CA HIS A 121 1.20 5.14 -25.86
C HIS A 121 1.51 4.43 -24.54
N GLN A 122 1.95 5.13 -23.50
CA GLN A 122 2.12 4.54 -22.17
C GLN A 122 0.77 4.03 -21.63
N GLN A 123 -0.27 4.86 -21.68
CA GLN A 123 -1.62 4.50 -21.23
C GLN A 123 -2.16 3.31 -22.04
N GLN A 124 -2.00 3.34 -23.36
CA GLN A 124 -2.42 2.25 -24.23
C GLN A 124 -1.72 0.93 -23.84
N ARG A 125 -0.40 0.94 -23.64
CA ARG A 125 0.38 -0.26 -23.27
C ARG A 125 0.01 -0.80 -21.89
N ILE A 126 -0.31 0.07 -20.93
CA ILE A 126 -0.77 -0.34 -19.60
C ILE A 126 -2.14 -1.01 -19.71
N VAL A 127 -3.08 -0.43 -20.46
CA VAL A 127 -4.43 -0.98 -20.66
C VAL A 127 -4.39 -2.31 -21.43
N GLU A 128 -3.49 -2.47 -22.40
CA GLU A 128 -3.30 -3.72 -23.14
C GLU A 128 -2.69 -4.86 -22.31
N TYR A 129 -2.07 -4.55 -21.17
CA TYR A 129 -1.33 -5.52 -20.34
C TYR A 129 -2.13 -6.06 -19.15
N ILE A 130 -3.14 -5.31 -18.69
CA ILE A 130 -4.06 -5.67 -17.59
C ILE A 130 -5.14 -6.61 -18.11
#